data_AF-M7YL02-F1
#
_entry.id   AF-M7YL02-F1
#
_cell.length_a   1.000
_cell.length_b   1.000
_cell.length_c   1.000
_cell.angle_alpha   90.00
_cell.angle_beta   90.00
_cell.angle_gamma   90.00
#
_symmetry.space_group_name_H-M   'P 1'
#
loop_
_entity.id
_entity.type
_entity.pdbx_description
1 polymer ?
#
loop_
_entity_poly.entity_id
_entity_poly.type
_entity_poly.pdbx_seq_one_letter_code
_entity_poly.pdbx_strand_id
1 'polypeptide(L)'
;MGCTRPLGLPCATLWNQSCAVLSLYHHFYDDDTPFPSTADDAPVALPGLPAMSLHELPLMVRPEFAHNLWGQMLRRQLVEPVLAACRGDTGRIVAWCPQGRVLRHGAVGCFVTHCGWNSVTEALAAGVPVVAYPWWSDQFTNAKFLVEEFGVGVRLPAPVTQDGFRACIEEVMSGPEAVAIRRRATAWKEEAAAALADGGSSDRGLEAFVDFVRAPVGSGGVDTISSPAKQGSVSSL
;
A
#
# COMPACT_ATOMS: atom_id res chain seq x y z
N MET A 1 19.46 14.44 28.95
CA MET A 1 18.15 14.92 29.46
C MET A 1 17.19 14.94 28.28
N GLY A 2 15.97 14.40 28.25
CA GLY A 2 15.17 13.59 29.18
C GLY A 2 14.36 12.56 28.36
N CYS A 3 14.19 11.32 28.85
CA CYS A 3 13.03 10.83 29.63
C CYS A 3 11.73 10.70 28.80
N THR A 4 11.49 9.51 28.23
CA THR A 4 10.21 9.10 27.61
C THR A 4 9.63 7.88 28.34
N ARG A 5 8.89 8.14 29.41
CA ARG A 5 8.00 7.22 30.12
C ARG A 5 6.75 8.06 30.42
N PRO A 6 5.53 7.75 29.91
CA PRO A 6 4.86 6.52 30.34
C PRO A 6 3.77 5.92 29.42
N LEU A 7 3.72 6.11 28.09
CA LEU A 7 2.70 5.41 27.23
C LEU A 7 3.23 4.95 25.86
N GLY A 8 4.54 4.73 25.74
CA GLY A 8 5.35 4.61 24.50
C GLY A 8 4.87 3.72 23.36
N LEU A 9 3.96 4.25 22.53
CA LEU A 9 3.79 3.80 21.15
C LEU A 9 3.71 5.01 20.21
N PRO A 10 4.50 5.03 19.14
CA PRO A 10 4.24 5.89 17.99
C PRO A 10 3.25 5.19 17.06
N CYS A 11 2.03 5.74 16.92
CA CYS A 11 1.13 5.34 15.84
C CYS A 11 1.38 6.20 14.60
N ALA A 12 1.45 5.57 13.44
CA ALA A 12 1.40 6.22 12.13
C ALA A 12 0.30 5.51 11.33
N THR A 13 -0.77 6.22 11.01
CA THR A 13 -1.78 5.76 10.04
C THR A 13 -1.37 6.30 8.68
N LEU A 14 -1.03 5.41 7.75
CA LEU A 14 -0.69 5.78 6.37
C LEU A 14 -1.91 5.61 5.45
N TRP A 15 -2.24 6.68 4.72
CA TRP A 15 -3.16 6.68 3.58
C TRP A 15 -2.34 6.71 2.27
N ASN A 16 -2.59 5.76 1.37
CA ASN A 16 -1.71 5.43 0.23
C ASN A 16 -2.23 5.89 -1.15
N GLN A 17 -3.25 6.75 -1.19
CA GLN A 17 -3.67 7.39 -2.44
C GLN A 17 -2.89 8.71 -2.63
N SER A 18 -2.68 9.12 -3.88
CA SER A 18 -2.02 10.40 -4.21
C SER A 18 -2.69 11.58 -3.49
N CYS A 19 -1.93 12.63 -3.11
CA CYS A 19 -2.51 13.88 -2.59
C CYS A 19 -3.52 14.50 -3.56
N ALA A 20 -3.31 14.32 -4.88
CA ALA A 20 -4.27 14.71 -5.89
C ALA A 20 -5.58 13.93 -5.74
N VAL A 21 -5.49 12.62 -5.47
CA VAL A 21 -6.64 11.74 -5.24
C VAL A 21 -7.32 12.05 -3.90
N LEU A 22 -6.56 12.39 -2.85
CA LEU A 22 -7.10 12.82 -1.56
C LEU A 22 -7.81 14.18 -1.67
N SER A 23 -7.21 15.15 -2.36
CA SER A 23 -7.81 16.45 -2.64
C SER A 23 -9.06 16.31 -3.49
N LEU A 24 -9.03 15.44 -4.51
CA LEU A 24 -10.22 15.04 -5.26
C LEU A 24 -11.31 14.46 -4.36
N TYR A 25 -10.99 13.53 -3.46
CA TYR A 25 -11.96 13.00 -2.51
C TYR A 25 -12.51 14.05 -1.54
N HIS A 26 -11.65 14.91 -1.00
CA HIS A 26 -12.05 15.98 -0.07
C HIS A 26 -13.05 16.94 -0.72
N HIS A 27 -12.74 17.46 -1.91
CA HIS A 27 -13.64 18.40 -2.60
C HIS A 27 -14.89 17.73 -3.19
N PHE A 28 -14.82 16.44 -3.54
CA PHE A 28 -15.99 15.69 -3.99
C PHE A 28 -17.00 15.42 -2.86
N TYR A 29 -16.51 15.27 -1.63
CA TYR A 29 -17.33 14.80 -0.52
C TYR A 29 -17.67 15.88 0.52
N ASP A 30 -16.74 16.79 0.81
CA ASP A 30 -16.85 17.74 1.92
C ASP A 30 -17.07 19.20 1.45
N ASP A 31 -17.13 19.42 0.14
CA ASP A 31 -17.38 20.71 -0.51
C ASP A 31 -18.49 20.57 -1.56
N ASP A 32 -19.22 21.64 -1.88
CA ASP A 32 -20.26 21.66 -2.92
C ASP A 32 -19.64 21.80 -4.34
N THR A 33 -18.37 21.39 -4.50
CA THR A 33 -17.67 21.49 -5.77
C THR A 33 -18.35 20.59 -6.80
N PRO A 34 -18.78 21.12 -7.97
CA PRO A 34 -19.41 20.30 -8.99
C PRO A 34 -18.39 19.37 -9.64
N PHE A 35 -18.70 18.08 -9.63
CA PHE A 35 -17.96 17.03 -10.34
C PHE A 35 -18.74 16.55 -11.57
N PRO A 36 -18.05 16.06 -12.60
CA PRO A 36 -18.65 15.72 -13.88
C PRO A 36 -19.50 14.46 -13.70
N SER A 37 -20.57 14.37 -14.48
CA SER A 37 -21.45 13.21 -14.51
C SER A 37 -21.47 12.63 -15.92
N THR A 38 -22.06 11.45 -16.09
CA THR A 38 -22.26 10.87 -17.42
C THR A 38 -23.13 11.75 -18.35
N ALA A 39 -23.83 12.74 -17.81
CA ALA A 39 -24.63 13.72 -18.55
C ALA A 39 -23.92 15.08 -18.76
N ASP A 40 -22.82 15.34 -18.07
CA ASP A 40 -22.07 16.61 -18.12
C ASP A 40 -20.58 16.36 -17.87
N ASP A 41 -19.76 16.47 -18.92
CA ASP A 41 -18.32 16.18 -18.91
C ASP A 41 -17.48 17.46 -18.69
N ALA A 42 -18.06 18.47 -18.03
CA ALA A 42 -17.33 19.66 -17.65
C ALA A 42 -16.11 19.31 -16.77
N PRO A 43 -14.90 19.78 -17.10
CA PRO A 43 -13.69 19.41 -16.36
C PRO A 43 -13.70 19.98 -14.93
N VAL A 44 -13.22 19.20 -13.97
CA VAL A 44 -13.07 19.61 -12.57
C VAL A 44 -11.80 20.41 -12.40
N ALA A 45 -11.91 21.61 -11.85
CA ALA A 45 -10.78 22.43 -11.43
C ALA A 45 -10.75 22.50 -9.90
N LEU A 46 -9.70 21.94 -9.29
CA LEU A 46 -9.45 22.04 -7.85
C LEU A 46 -8.25 22.93 -7.55
N PRO A 47 -8.23 23.63 -6.39
CA PRO A 47 -7.09 24.44 -5.99
C PRO A 47 -5.77 23.63 -6.01
N GLY A 48 -4.80 24.06 -6.81
CA GLY A 48 -3.48 23.45 -6.88
C GLY A 48 -3.36 22.18 -7.72
N LEU A 49 -4.41 21.79 -8.47
CA LEU A 49 -4.40 20.68 -9.42
C LEU A 49 -4.72 21.15 -10.86
N PRO A 50 -4.21 20.45 -11.89
CA PRO A 50 -4.65 20.70 -13.26
C PRO A 50 -6.13 20.34 -13.42
N ALA A 51 -6.82 21.00 -14.35
CA ALA A 51 -8.19 20.64 -14.70
C ALA A 51 -8.22 19.22 -15.30
N MET A 52 -9.18 18.40 -14.87
CA MET A 52 -9.28 16.98 -15.25
C MET A 52 -10.70 16.64 -15.75
N SER A 53 -10.77 15.87 -16.82
CA SER A 53 -12.02 15.28 -17.36
C SER A 53 -12.46 14.05 -16.57
N LEU A 54 -13.70 13.58 -16.76
CA LEU A 54 -14.27 12.45 -16.02
C LEU A 54 -13.42 11.17 -16.09
N HIS A 55 -12.74 10.93 -17.21
CA HIS A 55 -11.92 9.73 -17.44
C HIS A 55 -10.55 9.78 -16.76
N GLU A 56 -10.09 10.96 -16.39
CA GLU A 56 -8.82 11.19 -15.70
C GLU A 56 -8.98 11.15 -14.18
N LEU A 57 -10.24 11.21 -13.72
CA LEU A 57 -10.59 11.12 -12.32
C LEU A 57 -10.56 9.66 -11.83
N PRO A 58 -10.19 9.42 -10.56
CA PRO A 58 -10.36 8.12 -9.94
C PRO A 58 -11.79 7.63 -10.10
N LEU A 59 -11.97 6.34 -10.45
CA LEU A 59 -13.29 5.73 -10.61
C LEU A 59 -14.24 6.00 -9.43
N MET A 60 -13.70 6.23 -8.24
CA MET A 60 -14.44 6.41 -6.99
C MET A 60 -14.99 7.83 -6.75
N VAL A 61 -14.53 8.86 -7.48
CA VAL A 61 -15.18 10.20 -7.46
C VAL A 61 -16.25 10.35 -8.54
N ARG A 62 -16.68 9.26 -9.18
CA ARG A 62 -17.79 9.32 -10.12
C ARG A 62 -19.12 9.25 -9.36
N PRO A 63 -20.15 10.02 -9.76
CA PRO A 63 -21.47 10.03 -9.10
C PRO A 63 -22.08 8.65 -8.88
N GLU A 64 -21.83 7.72 -9.81
CA GLU A 64 -22.25 6.31 -9.79
C GLU A 64 -21.69 5.52 -8.59
N PHE A 65 -20.55 5.96 -8.04
CA PHE A 65 -19.88 5.33 -6.90
C PHE A 65 -19.87 6.24 -5.66
N ALA A 66 -20.42 7.45 -5.73
CA ALA A 66 -20.40 8.47 -4.68
C ALA A 66 -21.08 8.03 -3.37
N HIS A 67 -22.10 7.18 -3.49
CA HIS A 67 -22.88 6.69 -2.36
C HIS A 67 -22.40 5.35 -1.81
N ASN A 68 -21.25 4.84 -2.28
CA ASN A 68 -20.74 3.58 -1.77
C ASN A 68 -20.19 3.73 -0.34
N LEU A 69 -20.06 2.59 0.35
CA LEU A 69 -19.59 2.49 1.74
C LEU A 69 -18.22 3.19 1.98
N TRP A 70 -17.47 3.47 0.92
CA TRP A 70 -16.10 3.97 0.93
C TRP A 70 -16.02 5.48 1.14
N GLY A 71 -16.88 6.26 0.45
CA GLY A 71 -16.96 7.72 0.64
C GLY A 71 -17.33 8.09 2.08
N GLN A 72 -18.22 7.32 2.69
CA GLN A 72 -18.58 7.47 4.11
C GLN A 72 -17.44 7.07 5.07
N MET A 73 -16.53 6.20 4.63
CA MET A 73 -15.42 5.69 5.43
C MET A 73 -14.25 6.68 5.49
N LEU A 74 -13.91 7.27 4.34
CA LEU A 74 -12.87 8.30 4.18
C LEU A 74 -13.14 9.52 5.06
N ARG A 75 -14.39 10.00 5.06
CA ARG A 75 -14.84 11.11 5.91
C ARG A 75 -14.66 10.83 7.41
N ARG A 76 -14.86 9.57 7.85
CA ARG A 76 -14.66 9.18 9.26
C ARG A 76 -13.21 9.15 9.69
N GLN A 77 -12.26 8.99 8.76
CA GLN A 77 -10.82 8.93 9.06
C GLN A 77 -10.15 10.31 9.09
N LEU A 78 -10.73 11.31 8.43
CA LEU A 78 -10.18 12.65 8.30
C LEU A 78 -10.83 13.66 9.28
N VAL A 79 -11.50 13.18 10.33
CA VAL A 79 -12.15 14.07 11.30
C VAL A 79 -11.13 14.80 12.17
N GLU A 80 -11.34 16.10 12.38
CA GLU A 80 -10.44 16.98 13.16
C GLU A 80 -9.97 16.43 14.53
N PRO A 81 -10.79 15.72 15.32
CA PRO A 81 -10.32 15.13 16.57
C PRO A 81 -9.17 14.13 16.39
N VAL A 82 -9.16 13.36 15.30
CA VAL A 82 -8.08 12.43 14.95
C VAL A 82 -6.84 13.20 14.51
N LEU A 83 -7.02 14.28 13.73
CA LEU A 83 -5.93 15.13 13.26
C LEU A 83 -5.25 15.90 14.40
N ALA A 84 -6.02 16.40 15.37
CA ALA A 84 -5.52 17.13 16.53
C ALA A 84 -4.73 16.24 17.51
N ALA A 85 -5.17 15.00 17.71
CA ALA A 85 -4.52 14.04 18.61
C ALA A 85 -3.07 13.68 18.18
N CYS A 86 -2.70 13.97 16.94
CA CYS A 86 -1.38 13.66 16.39
C CYS A 86 -0.49 14.90 16.16
N ARG A 87 -0.89 16.09 16.63
CA ARG A 87 -0.08 17.33 16.57
C ARG A 87 0.82 17.50 17.81
N GLY A 88 1.60 16.47 18.13
CA GLY A 88 2.56 16.50 19.24
C GLY A 88 4.00 16.25 18.78
N ASP A 89 4.98 16.35 19.68
CA ASP A 89 6.41 16.18 19.34
C ASP A 89 6.79 14.75 18.93
N THR A 90 5.90 13.77 19.15
CA THR A 90 6.13 12.33 18.94
C THR A 90 5.43 11.75 17.72
N GLY A 91 4.66 12.56 16.98
CA GLY A 91 3.90 12.14 15.80
C GLY A 91 3.69 13.28 14.84
N ARG A 92 3.65 12.99 13.54
CA ARG A 92 3.32 13.97 12.50
C ARG A 92 2.30 13.37 11.57
N ILE A 93 1.17 14.06 11.39
CA ILE A 93 0.26 13.80 10.28
C ILE A 93 0.62 14.74 9.15
N VAL A 94 0.76 14.16 7.97
CA VAL A 94 0.89 14.90 6.71
C VAL A 94 -0.15 14.38 5.75
N ALA A 95 -0.69 15.26 4.91
CA ALA A 95 -1.66 14.86 3.89
C ALA A 95 -1.04 13.88 2.88
N TRP A 96 0.27 14.00 2.62
CA TRP A 96 1.01 13.13 1.72
C TRP A 96 2.51 13.17 2.03
N CYS A 97 3.21 12.10 1.67
CA CYS A 97 4.66 12.03 1.74
C CYS A 97 5.22 11.27 0.53
N PRO A 98 6.50 11.52 0.14
CA PRO A 98 7.18 10.68 -0.83
C PRO A 98 7.50 9.32 -0.20
N GLN A 99 6.50 8.42 -0.12
CA GLN A 99 6.52 7.17 0.67
C GLN A 99 7.79 6.35 0.43
N GLY A 100 8.17 6.12 -0.83
CA GLY A 100 9.41 5.40 -1.14
C GLY A 100 10.68 6.03 -0.54
N ARG A 101 10.76 7.37 -0.44
CA ARG A 101 11.87 8.05 0.26
C ARG A 101 11.76 7.91 1.77
N VAL A 102 10.55 7.99 2.31
CA VAL A 102 10.29 7.81 3.75
C VAL A 102 10.68 6.38 4.18
N LEU A 103 10.23 5.35 3.47
CA LEU A 103 10.52 3.95 3.78
C LEU A 103 12.02 3.63 3.71
N ARG A 104 12.77 4.31 2.84
CA ARG A 104 14.23 4.14 2.74
C ARG A 104 15.01 4.93 3.79
N HIS A 105 14.34 5.75 4.60
CA HIS A 105 14.98 6.54 5.63
C HIS A 105 15.29 5.68 6.87
N GLY A 106 16.52 5.74 7.40
CA GLY A 106 16.97 4.90 8.51
C GLY A 106 16.23 5.13 9.85
N ALA A 107 15.38 6.14 9.93
CA ALA A 107 14.51 6.37 11.09
C ALA A 107 13.22 5.51 11.07
N VAL A 108 12.88 4.88 9.94
CA VAL A 108 11.71 4.02 9.83
C VAL A 108 12.05 2.62 10.32
N GLY A 109 11.41 2.19 11.42
CA GLY A 109 11.59 0.85 11.96
C GLY A 109 10.50 -0.15 11.59
N CYS A 110 9.27 0.32 11.38
CA CYS A 110 8.15 -0.50 10.92
C CYS A 110 7.17 0.33 10.09
N PHE A 111 6.39 -0.36 9.27
CA PHE A 111 5.39 0.25 8.41
C PHE A 111 4.01 -0.38 8.60
N VAL A 112 3.05 0.40 9.10
CA VAL A 112 1.65 -0.03 9.16
C VAL A 112 1.01 0.21 7.80
N THR A 113 0.47 -0.84 7.19
CA THR A 113 -0.03 -0.78 5.81
C THR A 113 -1.36 -1.48 5.64
N HIS A 114 -2.23 -0.88 4.84
CA HIS A 114 -3.45 -1.51 4.35
C HIS A 114 -3.20 -2.62 3.31
N CYS A 115 -1.94 -2.92 2.98
CA CYS A 115 -1.53 -4.04 2.11
C CYS A 115 -1.85 -3.88 0.61
N GLY A 116 -2.04 -2.66 0.12
CA GLY A 116 -2.10 -2.39 -1.33
C GLY A 116 -0.75 -2.66 -2.01
N TRP A 117 -0.77 -3.26 -3.20
CA TRP A 117 0.42 -3.86 -3.82
C TRP A 117 1.62 -2.92 -3.98
N ASN A 118 1.41 -1.66 -4.39
CA ASN A 118 2.50 -0.69 -4.50
C ASN A 118 3.21 -0.43 -3.16
N SER A 119 2.45 -0.28 -2.07
CA SER A 119 3.04 -0.10 -0.74
C SER A 119 3.75 -1.35 -0.25
N VAL A 120 3.24 -2.54 -0.64
CA VAL A 120 3.89 -3.83 -0.35
C VAL A 120 5.24 -3.92 -1.06
N THR A 121 5.30 -3.66 -2.36
CA THR A 121 6.55 -3.74 -3.14
C THR A 121 7.57 -2.70 -2.67
N GLU A 122 7.14 -1.47 -2.34
CA GLU A 122 8.02 -0.45 -1.75
C GLU A 122 8.58 -0.86 -0.39
N ALA A 123 7.76 -1.49 0.47
CA ALA A 123 8.21 -1.96 1.78
C ALA A 123 9.24 -3.10 1.67
N LEU A 124 8.98 -4.07 0.78
CA LEU A 124 9.90 -5.17 0.49
C LEU A 124 11.22 -4.64 -0.08
N ALA A 125 11.18 -3.76 -1.09
CA ALA A 125 12.35 -3.15 -1.68
C ALA A 125 13.13 -2.22 -0.72
N ALA A 126 12.46 -1.67 0.30
CA ALA A 126 13.13 -0.89 1.35
C ALA A 126 13.69 -1.77 2.48
N GLY A 127 13.22 -3.01 2.60
CA GLY A 127 13.54 -3.94 3.68
C GLY A 127 12.89 -3.56 5.01
N VAL A 128 11.69 -2.97 4.95
CA VAL A 128 10.97 -2.46 6.12
C VAL A 128 9.95 -3.48 6.61
N PRO A 129 10.02 -3.93 7.87
CA PRO A 129 9.00 -4.76 8.49
C PRO A 129 7.62 -4.13 8.49
N VAL A 130 6.56 -4.94 8.42
CA VAL A 130 5.18 -4.43 8.30
C VAL A 130 4.25 -4.85 9.43
N VAL A 131 3.28 -3.98 9.73
CA VAL A 131 2.03 -4.35 10.41
C VAL A 131 0.92 -4.31 9.37
N ALA A 132 0.42 -5.48 9.00
CA ALA A 132 -0.56 -5.67 7.94
C ALA A 132 -1.99 -5.48 8.47
N TYR A 133 -2.71 -4.50 7.92
CA TYR A 133 -4.12 -4.25 8.24
C TYR A 133 -4.96 -4.14 6.96
N PRO A 134 -5.22 -5.26 6.26
CA PRO A 134 -5.93 -5.24 4.99
C PRO A 134 -7.38 -4.78 5.13
N TRP A 135 -7.87 -4.04 4.14
CA TRP A 135 -9.23 -3.54 4.15
C TRP A 135 -10.12 -4.19 3.08
N TRP A 136 -9.61 -4.34 1.84
CA TRP A 136 -10.43 -4.80 0.71
C TRP A 136 -9.61 -5.36 -0.46
N SER A 137 -10.28 -5.98 -1.42
CA SER A 137 -9.66 -6.48 -2.66
C SER A 137 -8.53 -7.49 -2.36
N ASP A 138 -7.50 -7.46 -3.18
CA ASP A 138 -6.23 -8.17 -3.10
C ASP A 138 -5.47 -7.95 -1.77
N GLN A 139 -5.80 -6.92 -0.98
CA GLN A 139 -5.08 -6.61 0.26
C GLN A 139 -5.11 -7.76 1.26
N PHE A 140 -6.23 -8.51 1.35
CA PHE A 140 -6.31 -9.66 2.23
C PHE A 140 -5.34 -10.77 1.82
N THR A 141 -5.20 -11.00 0.51
CA THR A 141 -4.24 -11.93 -0.06
C THR A 141 -2.82 -11.43 0.18
N ASN A 142 -2.54 -10.16 -0.13
CA ASN A 142 -1.23 -9.56 0.08
C ASN A 142 -0.80 -9.62 1.56
N ALA A 143 -1.73 -9.38 2.49
CA ALA A 143 -1.48 -9.51 3.93
C ALA A 143 -1.13 -10.94 4.33
N LYS A 144 -1.80 -11.96 3.74
CA LYS A 144 -1.45 -13.36 3.95
C LYS A 144 -0.02 -13.65 3.49
N PHE A 145 0.35 -13.20 2.30
CA PHE A 145 1.72 -13.37 1.79
C PHE A 145 2.75 -12.65 2.66
N LEU A 146 2.52 -11.38 3.01
CA LEU A 146 3.42 -10.60 3.88
C LEU A 146 3.72 -11.30 5.22
N VAL A 147 2.69 -11.88 5.83
CA VAL A 147 2.78 -12.43 7.20
C VAL A 147 3.19 -13.90 7.20
N GLU A 148 2.57 -14.74 6.39
CA GLU A 148 2.75 -16.19 6.44
C GLU A 148 3.85 -16.68 5.48
N GLU A 149 3.87 -16.18 4.24
CA GLU A 149 4.81 -16.66 3.21
C GLU A 149 6.16 -15.95 3.28
N PHE A 150 6.13 -14.62 3.38
CA PHE A 150 7.33 -13.78 3.39
C PHE A 150 7.86 -13.60 4.83
N GLY A 151 6.99 -13.70 5.83
CA GLY A 151 7.34 -13.56 7.25
C GLY A 151 7.88 -12.18 7.62
N VAL A 152 7.55 -11.13 6.86
CA VAL A 152 8.12 -9.77 7.02
C VAL A 152 7.28 -8.89 7.97
N GLY A 153 6.31 -9.46 8.66
CA GLY A 153 5.44 -8.69 9.54
C GLY A 153 4.41 -9.52 10.29
N VAL A 154 3.51 -8.81 10.97
CA VAL A 154 2.37 -9.41 11.67
C VAL A 154 1.06 -8.82 11.17
N ARG A 155 -0.04 -9.56 11.35
CA ARG A 155 -1.39 -9.07 11.00
C ARG A 155 -2.03 -8.39 12.20
N LEU A 156 -2.48 -7.16 12.01
CA LEU A 156 -3.29 -6.45 13.01
C LEU A 156 -4.69 -7.09 13.08
N PRO A 157 -5.14 -7.53 14.27
CA PRO A 157 -6.48 -8.11 14.42
C PRO A 157 -7.60 -7.11 14.13
N ALA A 158 -8.72 -7.62 13.60
CA ALA A 158 -9.95 -6.88 13.42
C ALA A 158 -11.04 -7.44 14.37
N PRO A 159 -11.79 -6.60 15.10
CA PRO A 159 -11.70 -5.14 15.12
C PRO A 159 -10.41 -4.64 15.80
N VAL A 160 -9.92 -3.47 15.35
CA VAL A 160 -8.71 -2.87 15.92
C VAL A 160 -9.00 -2.37 17.33
N THR A 161 -8.15 -2.77 18.27
CA THR A 161 -8.09 -2.21 19.62
C THR A 161 -6.78 -1.46 19.81
N GLN A 162 -6.75 -0.50 20.73
CA GLN A 162 -5.52 0.23 21.04
C GLN A 162 -4.41 -0.71 21.52
N ASP A 163 -4.75 -1.70 22.35
CA ASP A 163 -3.80 -2.69 22.87
C ASP A 163 -3.35 -3.68 21.79
N GLY A 164 -4.25 -4.10 20.91
CA GLY A 164 -3.90 -4.95 19.77
C GLY A 164 -2.93 -4.23 18.82
N PHE A 165 -3.18 -2.95 18.55
CA PHE A 165 -2.27 -2.10 17.78
C PHE A 165 -0.91 -1.94 18.47
N ARG A 166 -0.91 -1.74 19.80
CA ARG A 166 0.30 -1.72 20.64
C ARG A 166 1.15 -2.96 20.46
N ALA A 167 0.53 -4.10 20.70
CA ALA A 167 1.20 -5.38 20.69
C ALA A 167 1.79 -5.67 19.30
N CYS A 168 1.09 -5.36 18.22
CA CYS A 168 1.62 -5.56 16.86
C CYS A 168 2.86 -4.69 16.57
N ILE A 169 2.86 -3.42 16.97
CA ILE A 169 4.02 -2.54 16.80
C ILE A 169 5.20 -3.05 17.64
N GLU A 170 4.94 -3.38 18.91
CA GLU A 170 5.96 -3.89 19.83
C GLU A 170 6.56 -5.20 19.31
N GLU A 171 5.73 -6.13 18.80
CA GLU A 171 6.18 -7.40 18.23
C GLU A 171 7.14 -7.21 17.06
N VAL A 172 6.78 -6.33 16.12
CA VAL A 172 7.60 -6.07 14.92
C VAL A 172 8.89 -5.31 15.26
N MET A 173 8.83 -4.38 16.21
CA MET A 173 9.96 -3.49 16.54
C MET A 173 10.94 -4.14 17.52
N SER A 174 10.45 -4.84 18.54
CA SER A 174 11.25 -5.30 19.68
C SER A 174 10.80 -6.63 20.29
N GLY A 175 9.77 -7.28 19.74
CA GLY A 175 9.29 -8.56 20.22
C GLY A 175 10.26 -9.72 19.94
N PRO A 176 9.91 -10.93 20.41
CA PRO A 176 10.73 -12.13 20.23
C PRO A 176 11.06 -12.41 18.74
N GLU A 177 10.12 -12.19 17.82
CA GLU A 177 10.32 -12.45 16.40
C GLU A 177 10.91 -11.25 15.63
N ALA A 178 11.07 -10.08 16.26
CA ALA A 178 11.48 -8.84 15.59
C ALA A 178 12.80 -8.97 14.81
N VAL A 179 13.76 -9.72 15.37
CA VAL A 179 15.05 -9.98 14.70
C VAL A 179 14.86 -10.86 13.46
N ALA A 180 14.05 -11.91 13.55
CA ALA A 180 13.78 -12.80 12.43
C ALA A 180 12.99 -12.09 11.32
N ILE A 181 12.00 -11.27 11.70
CA ILE A 181 11.22 -10.41 10.80
C ILE A 181 12.14 -9.45 10.05
N ARG A 182 13.01 -8.70 10.74
CA ARG A 182 13.97 -7.78 10.11
C ARG A 182 14.94 -8.48 9.17
N ARG A 183 15.42 -9.66 9.56
CA ARG A 183 16.29 -10.48 8.69
C ARG A 183 15.58 -10.87 7.40
N ARG A 184 14.33 -11.33 7.48
CA ARG A 184 13.52 -11.67 6.29
C ARG A 184 13.22 -10.44 5.43
N ALA A 185 12.89 -9.31 6.03
CA ALA A 185 12.68 -8.06 5.30
C ALA A 185 13.97 -7.61 4.57
N THR A 186 15.13 -7.75 5.21
CA THR A 186 16.43 -7.46 4.58
C THR A 186 16.73 -8.40 3.42
N ALA A 187 16.45 -9.70 3.58
CA ALA A 187 16.61 -10.67 2.49
C ALA A 187 15.73 -10.32 1.28
N TRP A 188 14.46 -9.98 1.49
CA TRP A 188 13.57 -9.54 0.40
C TRP A 188 14.04 -8.26 -0.30
N LYS A 189 14.66 -7.33 0.43
CA LYS A 189 15.30 -6.15 -0.16
C LYS A 189 16.47 -6.53 -1.05
N GLU A 190 17.32 -7.44 -0.60
CA GLU A 190 18.48 -7.92 -1.36
C GLU A 190 18.03 -8.64 -2.64
N GLU A 191 17.01 -9.49 -2.54
CA GLU A 191 16.42 -10.19 -3.69
C GLU A 191 15.77 -9.21 -4.69
N ALA A 192 15.04 -8.20 -4.20
CA ALA A 192 14.47 -7.16 -5.06
C ALA A 192 15.57 -6.36 -5.79
N ALA A 193 16.68 -6.05 -5.11
CA ALA A 193 17.82 -5.38 -5.72
C ALA A 193 18.52 -6.27 -6.76
N ALA A 194 18.69 -7.57 -6.47
CA ALA A 194 19.31 -8.52 -7.40
C ALA A 194 18.44 -8.78 -8.65
N ALA A 195 17.12 -8.83 -8.49
CA ALA A 195 16.19 -8.99 -9.60
C ALA A 195 16.24 -7.82 -10.60
N LEU A 196 16.50 -6.60 -10.10
CA LEU A 196 16.56 -5.36 -10.87
C LEU A 196 17.97 -5.00 -11.37
N ALA A 197 19.01 -5.70 -10.92
CA ALA A 197 20.37 -5.48 -11.40
C ALA A 197 20.51 -5.89 -12.88
N ASP A 198 21.58 -5.42 -13.53
CA ASP A 198 21.92 -5.80 -14.91
C ASP A 198 22.03 -7.33 -15.05
N GLY A 199 21.26 -7.89 -15.99
CA GLY A 199 21.14 -9.33 -16.17
C GLY A 199 20.34 -10.04 -15.07
N GLY A 200 19.65 -9.32 -14.19
CA GLY A 200 18.75 -9.82 -13.15
C GLY A 200 17.45 -10.42 -13.71
N SER A 201 16.66 -11.07 -12.87
CA SER A 201 15.45 -11.77 -13.34
C SER A 201 14.37 -10.83 -13.89
N SER A 202 14.16 -9.67 -13.27
CA SER A 202 13.20 -8.66 -13.76
C SER A 202 13.76 -7.90 -14.96
N ASP A 203 15.06 -7.65 -14.99
CA ASP A 203 15.75 -7.02 -16.13
C ASP A 203 15.62 -7.88 -17.41
N ARG A 204 16.02 -9.16 -17.33
CA ARG A 204 15.83 -10.12 -18.44
C ARG A 204 14.37 -10.31 -18.83
N GLY A 205 13.46 -10.25 -17.86
CA GLY A 205 12.02 -10.32 -18.11
C GLY A 205 11.51 -9.13 -18.94
N LEU A 206 12.03 -7.93 -18.65
CA LEU A 206 11.71 -6.73 -19.41
C LEU A 206 12.32 -6.77 -20.81
N GLU A 207 13.57 -7.21 -20.95
CA GLU A 207 14.22 -7.41 -22.26
C GLU A 207 13.41 -8.37 -23.14
N ALA A 208 13.04 -9.55 -22.59
CA ALA A 208 12.23 -10.53 -23.30
C ALA A 208 10.86 -9.95 -23.73
N PHE A 209 10.23 -9.13 -22.89
CA PHE A 209 9.00 -8.45 -23.24
C PHE A 209 9.19 -7.43 -24.37
N VAL A 210 10.26 -6.63 -24.31
CA VAL A 210 10.59 -5.65 -25.37
C VAL A 210 10.85 -6.35 -26.70
N ASP A 211 11.58 -7.46 -26.68
CA ASP A 211 11.86 -8.27 -27.88
C ASP A 211 10.58 -8.87 -28.45
N PHE A 212 9.70 -9.39 -27.60
CA PHE A 212 8.37 -9.88 -28.01
C PHE A 212 7.54 -8.79 -28.69
N VAL A 213 7.50 -7.57 -28.14
CA VAL A 213 6.76 -6.44 -28.73
C VAL A 213 7.37 -5.97 -30.06
N ARG A 214 8.70 -6.08 -30.21
CA ARG A 214 9.42 -5.71 -31.44
C ARG A 214 9.35 -6.77 -32.54
N ALA A 215 8.93 -7.99 -32.21
CA ALA A 215 8.83 -9.07 -33.18
C ALA A 215 7.83 -8.73 -34.29
N PRO A 216 8.15 -9.00 -35.57
CA PRO A 216 7.20 -8.84 -36.67
C PRO A 216 5.94 -9.66 -36.44
N VAL A 217 4.77 -9.06 -36.64
CA VAL A 217 3.49 -9.79 -36.60
C VAL A 217 3.51 -10.87 -37.67
N GLY A 218 3.64 -12.13 -37.25
CA GLY A 218 3.61 -13.31 -38.13
C GLY A 218 4.86 -14.22 -38.11
N SER A 219 5.91 -13.89 -37.35
CA SER A 219 7.09 -14.76 -37.20
C SER A 219 7.08 -15.53 -35.87
N GLY A 220 6.53 -16.74 -35.87
CA GLY A 220 6.80 -17.74 -34.84
C GLY A 220 5.61 -18.07 -33.93
N GLY A 221 5.27 -19.37 -33.88
CA GLY A 221 4.17 -19.91 -33.09
C GLY A 221 4.30 -19.61 -31.61
N VAL A 222 3.14 -19.42 -30.97
CA VAL A 222 3.03 -19.33 -29.52
C VAL A 222 3.44 -20.69 -28.94
N ASP A 223 4.69 -20.81 -28.52
CA ASP A 223 5.06 -21.83 -27.54
C ASP A 223 4.33 -21.45 -26.25
N THR A 224 3.13 -21.99 -26.10
CA THR A 224 2.37 -21.94 -24.87
C THR A 224 3.28 -22.42 -23.75
N ILE A 225 3.48 -21.58 -22.74
CA ILE A 225 4.11 -21.99 -21.48
C ILE A 225 3.35 -23.21 -20.99
N SER A 226 3.96 -24.39 -21.13
CA SER A 226 3.38 -25.64 -20.65
C SER A 226 3.33 -25.57 -19.14
N SER A 227 2.14 -25.38 -18.60
CA SER A 227 1.89 -25.43 -17.16
C SER A 227 2.32 -26.80 -16.63
N PRO A 228 3.13 -26.91 -15.57
CA PRO A 228 3.45 -28.20 -14.99
C PRO A 228 2.14 -28.85 -14.51
N ALA A 229 1.91 -30.07 -14.98
CA ALA A 229 0.71 -30.83 -14.66
C ALA A 229 0.51 -30.86 -13.13
N LYS A 230 -0.65 -30.39 -12.66
CA LYS A 230 -1.12 -30.69 -11.30
C LYS A 230 -1.26 -32.20 -11.20
N GLN A 231 -0.27 -32.88 -10.62
CA GLN A 231 -0.43 -34.23 -10.16
C GLN A 231 -1.41 -34.19 -8.99
N GLY A 232 -2.66 -34.57 -9.30
CA GLY A 232 -3.67 -34.82 -8.30
C GLY A 232 -3.29 -36.05 -7.48
N SER A 233 -3.35 -35.90 -6.17
CA SER A 233 -3.83 -36.96 -5.30
C SER A 233 -4.68 -36.30 -4.22
N VAL A 234 -5.98 -36.27 -4.47
CA VAL A 234 -6.96 -36.23 -3.39
C VAL A 234 -7.19 -37.69 -3.04
N SER A 235 -6.51 -38.19 -2.01
CA SER A 235 -6.99 -39.39 -1.32
C SER A 235 -7.81 -38.92 -0.13
N SER A 236 -9.11 -39.16 -0.22
CA SER A 236 -10.01 -39.27 0.92
C SER A 236 -9.41 -40.11 2.03
N LEU A 237 -9.33 -39.54 3.25
CA LEU A 237 -9.88 -40.05 4.50
C LEU A 237 -9.80 -38.94 5.56
#